data_AF-A0A651DL02-F1
#
_entry.id   AF-A0A651DL02-F1
#
_cell.length_a   1.000
_cell.length_b   1.000
_cell.length_c   1.000
_cell.angle_alpha   90.00
_cell.angle_beta   90.00
_cell.angle_gamma   90.00
#
_symmetry.space_group_name_H-M   'P 1'
#
loop_
_entity.id
_entity.type
_entity.pdbx_description
1 polymer ?
#
loop_
_entity_poly.entity_id
_entity_poly.type
_entity_poly.pdbx_seq_one_letter_code
_entity_poly.pdbx_strand_id
1 'polypeptide(L)' 'IIFIRQGKDNQMTRLDPDKVLPELIRNIYRPDQDHLWDRMLDILAVLIDKVPFYTLDATHSIEAALVAEACLFKGGKS' A
#
# COMPACT_ATOMS: atom_id res chain seq x y z
N ILE A 1 -1.83 -3.65 3.72
CA ILE A 1 -0.52 -3.12 3.30
C ILE A 1 -0.65 -1.61 3.07
N ILE A 2 0.36 -0.81 3.41
CA ILE A 2 0.36 0.65 3.25
C ILE A 2 1.51 1.05 2.33
N PHE A 3 1.22 1.77 1.26
CA PHE A 3 2.22 2.42 0.42
C PHE A 3 2.43 3.85 0.91
N ILE A 4 3.64 4.16 1.37
CA ILE A 4 3.98 5.48 1.89
C ILE A 4 4.52 6.34 0.74
N ARG A 5 4.04 7.58 0.65
CA ARG A 5 4.53 8.59 -0.30
C ARG A 5 4.74 9.90 0.43
N GLN A 6 5.69 10.69 -0.05
CA GLN A 6 5.90 12.03 0.49
C GLN A 6 4.74 12.93 0.02
N GLY A 7 3.94 13.39 0.99
CA GLY A 7 2.78 14.25 0.79
C GLY A 7 3.02 15.66 1.31
N LYS A 8 2.02 16.52 1.11
CA LYS A 8 1.94 17.85 1.76
C LYS A 8 1.11 17.82 3.04
N ASP A 9 0.38 16.74 3.24
CA ASP A 9 -0.53 16.46 4.34
C ASP A 9 -0.36 15.00 4.80
N ASN A 10 -1.08 14.64 5.87
CA ASN A 10 -1.08 13.31 6.47
C ASN A 10 -2.42 12.65 6.18
N GLN A 11 -2.61 12.13 4.97
CA GLN A 11 -3.88 11.56 4.51
C GLN A 11 -3.72 10.08 4.19
N MET A 12 -4.64 9.27 4.73
CA MET A 12 -4.74 7.85 4.41
C MET A 12 -5.95 7.57 3.54
N THR A 13 -5.71 6.91 2.41
CA THR A 13 -6.75 6.60 1.42
C THR A 13 -6.71 5.11 1.12
N ARG A 14 -7.87 4.45 1.14
CA ARG A 14 -7.98 3.06 0.69
C ARG A 14 -7.74 3.01 -0.82
N LEU A 15 -6.85 2.13 -1.26
CA LEU A 15 -6.56 1.98 -2.67
C LEU A 15 -7.68 1.25 -3.38
N ASP A 16 -8.04 1.76 -4.55
CA ASP A 16 -8.86 1.04 -5.51
C ASP A 16 -8.12 -0.25 -5.93
N PRO A 17 -8.78 -1.43 -5.91
CA PRO A 17 -8.18 -2.69 -6.37
C PRO A 17 -7.42 -2.58 -7.69
N ASP A 18 -7.93 -1.82 -8.66
CA ASP A 18 -7.32 -1.64 -9.99
C ASP A 18 -5.98 -0.88 -9.93
N LYS A 19 -5.73 -0.17 -8.83
CA LYS A 19 -4.49 0.61 -8.59
C LYS A 19 -3.48 -0.14 -7.72
N VAL A 20 -3.85 -1.29 -7.14
CA VAL A 20 -2.97 -2.06 -6.24
C VAL A 20 -1.84 -2.76 -6.98
N LEU A 21 -2.15 -3.41 -8.11
CA LEU A 21 -1.16 -4.19 -8.85
C LEU A 21 0.03 -3.34 -9.35
N PRO A 22 -0.18 -2.15 -9.97
CA PRO A 22 0.92 -1.27 -10.36
C PRO A 22 1.81 -0.87 -9.18
N GLU A 23 1.22 -0.59 -8.01
CA GLU A 23 1.99 -0.23 -6.80
C GLU A 23 2.81 -1.41 -6.28
N LEU A 24 2.24 -2.62 -6.26
CA LEU A 24 2.98 -3.83 -5.87
C LEU A 24 4.17 -4.05 -6.79
N ILE A 25 3.95 -4.07 -8.10
CA ILE A 25 5.01 -4.28 -9.10
C ILE A 25 6.11 -3.22 -8.94
N ARG A 26 5.75 -1.93 -8.81
CA ARG A 26 6.70 -0.83 -8.60
C ARG A 26 7.64 -1.05 -7.40
N ASN A 27 7.15 -1.71 -6.34
CA ASN A 27 7.92 -1.94 -5.11
C ASN A 27 8.69 -3.27 -5.08
N ILE A 28 8.26 -4.27 -5.86
CA ILE A 28 8.85 -5.62 -5.79
C ILE A 28 9.58 -6.04 -7.06
N TYR A 29 9.47 -5.28 -8.16
CA TYR A 29 10.08 -5.65 -9.43
C TYR A 29 11.60 -5.64 -9.38
N ARG A 30 12.17 -6.79 -9.78
CA ARG A 30 13.60 -7.04 -9.87
C ARG A 30 13.89 -7.69 -11.24
N PRO A 31 14.52 -6.96 -12.18
CA PRO A 31 14.75 -7.46 -13.54
C PRO A 31 15.56 -8.76 -13.61
N ASP A 32 16.45 -8.99 -12.64
CA ASP A 32 17.28 -10.18 -12.52
C ASP A 32 16.49 -11.44 -12.07
N GLN A 33 15.23 -11.27 -11.66
CA GLN A 33 14.37 -12.33 -11.16
C GLN A 33 13.14 -12.56 -12.05
N ASP A 34 13.24 -12.20 -13.34
CA ASP A 34 12.08 -12.18 -14.24
C ASP A 34 11.37 -13.54 -14.37
N HIS A 35 12.14 -14.62 -14.29
CA HIS A 35 11.65 -16.01 -14.30
C HIS A 35 10.73 -16.37 -13.12
N LEU A 36 10.65 -15.54 -12.08
CA LEU A 36 9.75 -15.75 -10.94
C LEU A 36 8.39 -15.08 -11.14
N TRP A 37 8.21 -14.25 -12.17
CA TRP A 37 7.01 -13.42 -12.32
C TRP A 37 5.73 -14.22 -12.52
N ASP A 38 5.77 -15.31 -13.29
CA ASP A 38 4.59 -16.15 -13.53
C ASP A 38 4.00 -16.65 -12.20
N ARG A 39 4.87 -17.12 -11.28
CA ARG A 39 4.45 -17.57 -9.95
C ARG A 39 4.07 -16.40 -9.04
N MET A 40 4.75 -15.27 -9.17
CA MET A 40 4.46 -14.08 -8.38
C MET A 40 3.07 -13.54 -8.67
N LEU A 41 2.62 -13.52 -9.94
CA LEU A 41 1.31 -13.01 -10.31
C LEU A 41 0.16 -13.73 -9.59
N ASP A 42 0.24 -15.06 -9.46
CA ASP A 42 -0.75 -15.84 -8.71
C ASP A 42 -0.81 -15.44 -7.22
N ILE A 43 0.36 -15.22 -6.60
CA ILE A 43 0.46 -14.79 -5.20
C ILE A 43 -0.11 -13.37 -5.06
N LEU A 44 0.21 -12.46 -5.99
CA LEU A 44 -0.31 -11.10 -5.98
C LEU A 44 -1.82 -11.07 -6.13
N ALA A 45 -2.41 -11.90 -6.98
CA ALA A 45 -3.87 -11.99 -7.13
C ALA A 45 -4.55 -12.36 -5.80
N VAL A 46 -4.04 -13.37 -5.10
CA VAL A 46 -4.55 -13.77 -3.78
C VAL A 46 -4.34 -12.66 -2.73
N LEU A 47 -3.20 -11.96 -2.79
CA LEU A 47 -2.90 -10.87 -1.87
C LEU A 47 -3.84 -9.68 -2.07
N ILE A 48 -4.11 -9.29 -3.32
CA ILE A 48 -5.02 -8.19 -3.69
C ILE A 48 -6.45 -8.46 -3.19
N ASP A 49 -6.91 -9.70 -3.31
CA ASP A 49 -8.25 -10.11 -2.87
C ASP A 49 -8.39 -10.10 -1.33
N LYS A 50 -7.36 -10.59 -0.62
CA LYS A 50 -7.48 -10.87 0.82
C LYS A 50 -6.99 -9.76 1.74
N VAL A 51 -6.13 -8.87 1.25
CA VAL A 51 -5.48 -7.86 2.08
C VAL A 51 -5.95 -6.47 1.70
N PRO A 52 -6.38 -5.62 2.64
CA PRO A 52 -6.69 -4.24 2.32
C PRO A 52 -5.41 -3.43 2.03
N PHE A 53 -5.47 -2.61 0.99
CA PHE A 53 -4.38 -1.73 0.57
C PHE A 53 -4.74 -0.28 0.80
N TYR A 54 -3.75 0.50 1.22
CA TYR A 54 -3.89 1.93 1.48
C TYR A 54 -2.68 2.67 0.92
N THR A 55 -2.88 3.93 0.55
CA THR A 55 -1.79 4.91 0.42
C THR A 55 -1.84 5.85 1.61
N LEU A 56 -0.66 6.14 2.15
CA LEU A 56 -0.44 7.22 3.11
C LEU A 56 0.40 8.28 2.41
N ASP A 57 -0.21 9.42 2.13
CA ASP A 57 0.52 10.65 1.88
C ASP A 57 0.99 11.17 3.24
N ALA A 58 2.30 11.24 3.44
CA ALA A 58 2.92 11.54 4.71
C ALA A 58 3.83 12.76 4.62
N THR A 59 3.69 13.64 5.59
CA THR A 59 4.72 14.62 5.95
C THR A 59 5.71 14.00 6.94
N HIS A 60 6.86 14.63 7.14
CA HIS A 60 7.86 14.16 8.12
C HIS A 60 7.47 14.56 9.54
N SER A 61 6.40 13.94 10.05
CA SER A 61 5.80 14.28 11.34
C SER A 61 5.23 13.04 12.02
N ILE A 62 5.10 13.10 13.35
CA ILE A 62 4.54 11.99 14.16
C ILE A 62 3.07 11.77 13.82
N GLU A 63 2.37 12.84 13.45
CA GLU A 63 0.96 12.83 13.06
C GLU A 63 0.69 11.87 11.89
N ALA A 64 1.63 11.70 10.95
CA ALA A 64 1.51 10.72 9.87
C ALA A 64 1.36 9.28 10.39
N ALA A 65 2.13 8.92 11.42
CA ALA A 65 2.06 7.61 12.06
C ALA A 65 0.75 7.44 12.86
N LEU A 66 0.30 8.50 13.54
CA LEU A 66 -0.96 8.50 14.29
C LEU A 66 -2.18 8.31 13.36
N VAL A 67 -2.19 8.97 12.20
CA VAL A 67 -3.24 8.79 11.18
C VAL A 67 -3.28 7.33 10.69
N ALA A 68 -2.11 6.73 10.45
CA ALA A 68 -2.04 5.32 10.06
C ALA A 68 -2.57 4.39 11.15
N GLU A 69 -2.18 4.60 12.41
CA GLU A 69 -2.67 3.82 13.55
C GLU A 69 -4.19 3.95 13.71
N ALA A 70 -4.73 5.17 13.62
CA ALA A 70 -6.16 5.42 13.74
C ALA A 70 -6.97 4.76 12.61
N CYS A 71 -6.49 4.82 11.37
CA CYS A 71 -7.14 4.18 10.24
C CYS A 71 -7.16 2.65 10.36
N LEU A 72 -6.06 2.05 10.81
CA LEU A 72 -5.92 0.58 10.86
C LEU A 72 -6.62 -0.06 12.07
N PHE A 73 -6.59 0.61 13.22
CA PHE A 73 -7.00 0.00 14.50
C PHE A 73 -8.19 0.68 15.16
N LYS A 74 -8.50 1.93 14.81
CA LYS A 74 -9.56 2.73 15.46
C LYS A 74 -10.77 3.01 14.56
N GLY A 75 -10.82 2.42 13.36
CA GLY A 75 -11.98 2.47 12.48
C GLY A 75 -12.25 3.83 11.82
N GLY A 76 -11.22 4.69 11.69
CA GLY A 76 -11.31 5.91 10.86
C GLY A 76 -12.23 7.00 11.39
N LYS A 77 -12.34 7.18 12.71
CA LYS A 77 -12.97 8.36 13.31
C LYS A 77 -11.89 9.29 13.86
N SER A 78 -11.57 10.34 13.11
CA SER A 78 -11.05 11.62 13.64
C SER A 78 -11.95 12.73 13.14
#